data_AF-A0A8X6T5R9-F1
#
_entry.id   AF-A0A8X6T5R9-F1
#
_cell.length_a   1.000
_cell.length_b   1.000
_cell.length_c   1.000
_cell.angle_alpha   90.00
_cell.angle_beta   90.00
_cell.angle_gamma   90.00
#
_symmetry.space_group_name_H-M   'P 1'
#
loop_
_entity.id
_entity.type
_entity.pdbx_description
1 polymer ?
#
loop_
_entity_poly.entity_id
_entity_poly.type
_entity_poly.pdbx_seq_one_letter_code
_entity_poly.pdbx_strand_id
1 'polypeptide(L)'
;MENHHTNGTNGEQDPSLIQYESSLYKFKDERDAIQKKTFTKWVNKHLKKANKELYDLFEDLRDGLNLISLLEVLSNEILPREKGSLRFHMLQNVQIALNFLRFRKIKLVNIRAEDIVDGNPKLTLGLIWTIILHFQVSGVLFICLQESMTKDRPKCLYLAEFSKRLQMNTSWVD
;
A
#
# COMPACT_ATOMS: atom_id res chain seq x y z
N MET A 1 18.36 56.50 35.11
CA MET A 1 18.27 55.41 36.09
C MET A 1 17.24 54.42 35.58
N GLU A 2 17.48 53.16 35.30
CA GLU A 2 18.66 52.32 35.04
C GLU A 2 18.05 51.04 34.42
N ASN A 3 18.82 50.32 33.62
CA ASN A 3 18.39 49.21 32.78
C ASN A 3 17.88 47.99 33.58
N HIS A 4 17.21 47.02 32.94
CA HIS A 4 17.74 45.65 32.82
C HIS A 4 17.06 44.85 31.69
N HIS A 5 17.90 44.49 30.71
CA HIS A 5 17.79 43.34 29.81
C HIS A 5 17.69 42.03 30.60
N THR A 6 16.94 41.05 30.08
CA THR A 6 17.29 39.63 29.81
C THR A 6 16.00 38.89 29.46
N ASN A 7 15.95 37.76 28.74
CA ASN A 7 16.73 37.15 27.69
C ASN A 7 15.78 36.10 27.10
N GLY A 8 15.92 35.79 25.81
CA GLY A 8 15.17 34.73 25.17
C GLY A 8 15.29 33.42 25.97
N THR A 9 14.15 32.83 26.33
CA THR A 9 14.09 31.42 26.65
C THR A 9 14.23 30.65 25.35
N ASN A 10 15.48 30.42 24.95
CA ASN A 10 15.82 29.24 24.15
C ASN A 10 15.30 28.06 24.96
N GLY A 11 14.20 27.43 24.51
CA GLY A 11 13.75 26.18 25.09
C GLY A 11 14.87 25.17 24.94
N GLU A 12 15.57 24.86 26.03
CA GLU A 12 16.45 23.70 26.10
C GLU A 12 15.59 22.48 25.80
N GLN A 13 15.65 22.02 24.55
CA GLN A 13 15.02 20.77 24.15
C GLN A 13 15.77 19.64 24.86
N ASP A 14 15.06 18.88 25.70
CA ASP A 14 15.60 17.74 26.42
C ASP A 14 16.31 16.79 25.43
N PRO A 15 17.64 16.61 25.55
CA PRO A 15 18.43 15.78 24.63
C PRO A 15 17.93 14.32 24.54
N SER A 16 17.31 13.82 25.62
CA SER A 16 16.76 12.45 25.66
C SER A 16 15.51 12.28 24.80
N LEU A 17 14.66 13.32 24.74
CA LEU A 17 13.46 13.35 23.88
C LEU A 17 13.85 13.42 22.41
N ILE A 18 14.83 14.26 22.05
CA ILE A 18 15.36 14.35 20.68
C ILE A 18 15.91 12.98 20.22
N GLN A 19 16.65 12.29 21.08
CA GLN A 19 17.22 10.99 20.75
C GLN A 19 16.14 9.90 20.58
N TYR A 20 15.10 9.93 21.40
CA TYR A 20 13.95 9.03 21.28
C TYR A 20 13.16 9.28 19.99
N GLU A 21 12.81 10.54 19.70
CA GLU A 21 12.12 10.93 18.47
C GLU A 21 12.92 10.53 17.23
N SER A 22 14.22 10.84 17.20
CA SER A 22 15.13 10.46 16.11
C SER A 22 15.17 8.95 15.88
N SER A 23 15.22 8.18 16.98
CA SER A 23 15.16 6.71 16.92
C SER A 23 13.82 6.24 16.32
N LEU A 24 12.69 6.78 16.78
CA LEU A 24 11.37 6.46 16.24
C LEU A 24 11.24 6.76 14.74
N TYR A 25 11.72 7.92 14.28
CA TYR A 25 11.73 8.27 12.86
C TYR A 25 12.55 7.27 12.04
N LYS A 26 13.74 6.91 12.52
CA LYS A 26 14.58 5.92 11.85
C LYS A 26 13.92 4.53 11.75
N PHE A 27 13.29 4.07 12.82
CA PHE A 27 12.56 2.78 12.81
C PHE A 27 11.36 2.82 11.85
N LYS A 28 10.65 3.94 11.77
CA LYS A 28 9.53 4.12 10.85
C LYS A 28 10.00 4.07 9.40
N ASP A 29 11.06 4.79 9.07
CA ASP A 29 11.62 4.82 7.70
C ASP A 29 12.13 3.44 7.26
N GLU A 30 12.79 2.69 8.15
CA GLU A 30 13.21 1.32 7.85
C GLU A 30 12.02 0.40 7.57
N ARG A 31 10.96 0.48 8.38
CA ARG A 31 9.74 -0.30 8.18
C ARG A 31 9.04 0.05 6.86
N ASP A 32 8.92 1.34 6.56
CA ASP A 32 8.28 1.82 5.34
C ASP A 32 9.09 1.42 4.10
N ALA A 33 10.42 1.46 4.18
CA ALA A 33 11.31 0.99 3.11
C ALA A 33 11.19 -0.52 2.88
N ILE A 34 11.12 -1.33 3.94
CA ILE A 34 10.91 -2.78 3.85
C ILE A 34 9.53 -3.08 3.24
N GLN A 35 8.49 -2.35 3.65
CA GLN A 35 7.15 -2.51 3.11
C GLN A 35 7.10 -2.17 1.62
N LYS A 36 7.63 -1.00 1.23
CA LYS A 36 7.76 -0.60 -0.18
C LYS A 36 8.46 -1.70 -0.99
N LYS A 37 9.63 -2.15 -0.55
CA LYS A 37 10.41 -3.20 -1.24
C LYS A 37 9.63 -4.51 -1.39
N THR A 38 8.90 -4.90 -0.35
CA THR A 38 8.08 -6.12 -0.37
C THR A 38 6.94 -6.00 -1.37
N PHE A 39 6.23 -4.87 -1.37
CA PHE A 39 5.14 -4.61 -2.29
C PHE A 39 5.62 -4.48 -3.74
N THR A 40 6.74 -3.78 -3.99
CA THR A 40 7.36 -3.72 -5.32
C THR A 40 7.67 -5.11 -5.86
N LYS A 41 8.30 -5.98 -5.05
CA LYS A 41 8.59 -7.36 -5.46
C LYS A 41 7.32 -8.15 -5.78
N TRP A 42 6.28 -7.98 -4.95
CA TRP A 42 4.99 -8.63 -5.18
C TRP A 42 4.36 -8.17 -6.50
N VAL A 43 4.30 -6.87 -6.74
CA VAL A 43 3.75 -6.31 -7.99
C VAL A 43 4.56 -6.80 -9.20
N ASN A 44 5.89 -6.75 -9.15
CA ASN A 44 6.76 -7.20 -10.24
C ASN A 44 6.62 -8.70 -10.53
N LYS A 45 6.37 -9.54 -9.52
CA LYS A 45 6.09 -10.97 -9.73
C LYS A 45 4.89 -11.18 -10.67
N HIS A 46 3.87 -10.32 -10.59
CA HIS A 46 2.70 -10.39 -11.44
C HIS A 46 2.91 -9.66 -12.77
N LEU A 47 3.48 -8.45 -12.76
CA LEU A 47 3.70 -7.65 -13.97
C LEU A 47 4.67 -8.31 -14.97
N LYS A 48 5.60 -9.15 -14.51
CA LYS A 48 6.46 -9.96 -15.41
C LYS A 48 5.65 -10.83 -16.37
N LYS A 49 4.44 -11.28 -16.00
CA LYS A 49 3.55 -12.04 -16.90
C LYS A 49 3.00 -11.18 -18.06
N ALA A 50 3.01 -9.86 -17.91
CA ALA A 50 2.65 -8.89 -18.94
C ALA A 50 3.88 -8.18 -19.53
N ASN A 51 5.09 -8.72 -19.29
CA ASN A 51 6.37 -8.14 -19.71
C ASN A 51 6.58 -6.67 -19.24
N LYS A 52 6.17 -6.38 -17.99
CA LYS A 52 6.32 -5.08 -17.33
C LYS A 52 7.07 -5.21 -16.00
N GLU A 53 7.70 -4.13 -15.57
CA GLU A 53 8.44 -4.06 -14.31
C GLU A 53 8.37 -2.64 -13.73
N LEU A 54 8.32 -2.53 -12.40
CA LEU A 54 8.45 -1.29 -11.64
C LEU A 54 9.83 -1.20 -11.02
N TYR A 55 10.39 0.02 -11.02
CA TYR A 55 11.60 0.41 -10.32
C TYR A 55 11.26 1.19 -9.03
N ASP A 56 10.35 2.15 -9.11
CA ASP A 56 9.81 2.88 -7.97
C ASP A 56 8.29 2.75 -7.91
N LEU A 57 7.80 2.14 -6.83
CA LEU A 57 6.37 1.93 -6.60
C LEU A 57 5.55 3.24 -6.60
N PHE A 58 6.12 4.35 -6.11
CA PHE A 58 5.39 5.61 -5.95
C PHE A 58 5.39 6.45 -7.22
N GLU A 59 6.32 6.21 -8.14
CA GLU A 59 6.39 6.89 -9.43
C GLU A 59 5.73 6.07 -10.55
N ASP A 60 6.06 4.78 -10.63
CA ASP A 60 5.69 3.94 -11.78
C ASP A 60 4.22 3.49 -11.75
N LEU A 61 3.47 3.81 -10.70
CA LEU A 61 2.03 3.58 -10.61
C LEU A 61 1.19 4.81 -10.97
N ARG A 62 1.81 5.99 -11.08
CA ARG A 62 1.10 7.28 -11.18
C ARG A 62 0.30 7.43 -12.46
N ASP A 63 0.74 6.83 -13.55
CA ASP A 63 0.04 6.89 -14.84
C ASP A 63 -1.17 5.94 -14.93
N GLY A 64 -1.35 5.06 -13.93
CA GLY A 64 -2.40 4.05 -13.84
C GLY A 64 -2.23 2.83 -14.76
N LEU A 65 -1.30 2.84 -15.72
CA LEU A 65 -1.19 1.78 -16.72
C LEU A 65 -0.67 0.47 -16.12
N ASN A 66 0.23 0.57 -15.15
CA ASN A 66 0.75 -0.57 -14.41
C ASN A 66 -0.28 -1.12 -13.40
N LEU A 67 -1.12 -0.26 -12.80
CA LEU A 67 -2.25 -0.71 -11.98
C LEU A 67 -3.26 -1.51 -12.82
N ILE A 68 -3.60 -1.01 -14.00
CA ILE A 68 -4.50 -1.71 -14.92
C ILE A 68 -3.89 -3.07 -15.30
N SER A 69 -2.63 -3.11 -15.74
CA SER A 69 -1.96 -4.38 -16.10
C SER A 69 -1.91 -5.37 -14.94
N LEU A 70 -1.66 -4.89 -13.71
CA LEU A 70 -1.67 -5.74 -12.53
C LEU A 70 -3.06 -6.37 -12.31
N LEU A 71 -4.12 -5.57 -12.40
CA LEU A 71 -5.50 -6.06 -12.22
C LEU A 71 -5.92 -7.02 -13.33
N GLU A 72 -5.53 -6.78 -14.57
CA GLU A 72 -5.77 -7.72 -15.68
C GLU A 72 -5.09 -9.07 -15.41
N VAL A 73 -3.81 -9.07 -15.00
CA VAL A 73 -3.08 -10.30 -14.68
C VAL A 73 -3.67 -11.05 -13.48
N LEU A 74 -4.18 -10.34 -12.48
CA LEU A 74 -4.76 -10.94 -11.27
C LEU A 74 -6.16 -11.50 -11.51
N SER A 75 -6.96 -10.84 -12.35
CA SER A 75 -8.37 -11.20 -12.60
C SER A 75 -8.60 -11.99 -13.88
N ASN A 76 -7.61 -12.03 -14.79
CA ASN A 76 -7.74 -12.52 -16.17
C ASN A 76 -8.83 -11.81 -16.98
N GLU A 77 -9.15 -10.56 -16.66
CA GLU A 77 -10.06 -9.71 -17.42
C GLU A 77 -9.31 -8.59 -18.12
N ILE A 78 -9.87 -8.10 -19.22
CA ILE A 78 -9.30 -6.99 -19.99
C ILE A 78 -9.96 -5.69 -19.53
N LEU A 79 -9.16 -4.68 -19.24
CA LEU A 79 -9.64 -3.38 -18.77
C LEU A 79 -9.37 -2.30 -19.83
N PRO A 80 -10.23 -1.26 -19.92
CA PRO A 80 -10.01 -0.15 -20.82
C PRO A 80 -8.75 0.66 -20.42
N ARG A 81 -8.18 1.37 -21.38
CA ARG A 81 -6.98 2.20 -21.19
C ARG A 81 -7.12 3.50 -21.97
N GLU A 82 -6.95 4.62 -21.29
CA GLU A 82 -6.80 5.91 -21.94
C GLU A 82 -5.39 6.08 -22.49
N LYS A 83 -5.32 6.61 -23.71
CA LYS A 83 -4.05 6.88 -24.40
C LYS A 83 -3.64 8.33 -24.20
N GLY A 84 -2.39 8.55 -23.81
CA GLY A 84 -1.80 9.88 -23.69
C GLY A 84 -1.03 10.02 -22.38
N SER A 85 -0.26 11.09 -22.27
CA SER A 85 0.65 11.35 -21.13
C SER A 85 0.22 12.52 -20.25
N LEU A 86 -0.81 13.27 -20.65
CA LEU A 86 -1.33 14.38 -19.84
C LEU A 86 -1.96 13.86 -18.54
N ARG A 87 -1.90 14.66 -17.48
CA ARG A 87 -2.40 14.31 -16.14
C ARG A 87 -3.85 13.82 -16.15
N PHE A 88 -4.70 14.35 -17.04
CA PHE A 88 -6.09 13.87 -17.12
C PHE A 88 -6.19 12.41 -17.61
N HIS A 89 -5.33 11.96 -18.51
CA HIS A 89 -5.27 10.55 -18.92
C HIS A 89 -4.79 9.67 -17.77
N MET A 90 -3.79 10.14 -17.01
CA MET A 90 -3.30 9.43 -15.81
C MET A 90 -4.43 9.26 -14.78
N LEU A 91 -5.15 10.34 -14.48
CA LEU A 91 -6.32 10.32 -13.58
C LEU A 91 -7.37 9.33 -14.06
N GLN A 92 -7.68 9.32 -15.36
CA GLN A 92 -8.68 8.43 -15.90
C GLN A 92 -8.23 6.96 -15.88
N ASN A 93 -6.97 6.66 -16.18
CA ASN A 93 -6.41 5.32 -16.07
C ASN A 93 -6.43 4.80 -14.62
N VAL A 94 -6.03 5.64 -13.65
CA VAL A 94 -6.15 5.28 -12.23
C VAL A 94 -7.61 5.09 -11.85
N GLN A 95 -8.52 5.96 -12.29
CA GLN A 95 -9.94 5.86 -11.98
C GLN A 95 -10.57 4.57 -12.52
N ILE A 96 -10.17 4.11 -13.71
CA ILE A 96 -10.57 2.81 -14.27
C ILE A 96 -10.19 1.68 -13.31
N ALA A 97 -8.94 1.66 -12.83
CA ALA A 97 -8.47 0.66 -11.87
C ALA A 97 -9.26 0.70 -10.54
N LEU A 98 -9.49 1.89 -9.98
CA LEU A 98 -10.27 2.04 -8.74
C LEU A 98 -11.74 1.63 -8.93
N ASN A 99 -12.35 1.96 -10.06
CA ASN A 99 -13.72 1.56 -10.39
C ASN A 99 -13.85 0.04 -10.54
N PHE A 100 -12.87 -0.61 -11.16
CA PHE A 100 -12.82 -2.06 -11.25
C PHE A 100 -12.81 -2.72 -9.86
N LEU A 101 -11.99 -2.21 -8.93
CA LEU A 101 -11.95 -2.71 -7.55
C LEU A 101 -13.30 -2.53 -6.85
N ARG A 102 -13.95 -1.36 -7.00
CA ARG A 102 -15.29 -1.11 -6.44
C ARG A 102 -16.36 -2.02 -7.07
N PHE A 103 -16.29 -2.27 -8.37
CA PHE A 103 -17.19 -3.19 -9.08
C PHE A 103 -17.08 -4.60 -8.51
N ARG A 104 -15.85 -5.05 -8.18
CA ARG A 104 -15.56 -6.30 -7.46
C ARG A 104 -15.92 -6.27 -5.97
N LYS A 105 -16.62 -5.24 -5.49
CA LYS A 105 -17.03 -5.04 -4.08
C LYS A 105 -15.87 -4.90 -3.09
N ILE A 106 -14.70 -4.49 -3.58
CA ILE A 106 -13.55 -4.17 -2.74
C ILE A 106 -13.72 -2.76 -2.18
N LYS A 107 -13.66 -2.62 -0.86
CA LYS A 107 -13.80 -1.33 -0.18
C LYS A 107 -12.48 -0.57 -0.24
N LEU A 108 -12.51 0.60 -0.88
CA LEU A 108 -11.42 1.57 -0.89
C LEU A 108 -11.76 2.68 0.11
N VAL A 109 -11.08 2.69 1.25
CA VAL A 109 -11.30 3.71 2.29
C VAL A 109 -10.39 4.90 2.01
N ASN A 110 -11.00 6.03 1.64
CA ASN A 110 -10.31 7.31 1.46
C ASN A 110 -9.13 7.28 0.44
N ILE A 111 -9.28 6.51 -0.65
CA ILE A 111 -8.32 6.50 -1.76
C ILE A 111 -9.01 7.06 -3.01
N ARG A 112 -8.46 8.14 -3.54
CA ARG A 112 -8.91 8.77 -4.79
C ARG A 112 -7.86 8.63 -5.89
N ALA A 113 -8.22 8.98 -7.11
CA ALA A 113 -7.31 8.89 -8.25
C ALA A 113 -6.18 9.92 -8.14
N GLU A 114 -6.48 11.12 -7.65
CA GLU A 114 -5.50 12.20 -7.47
C GLU A 114 -4.38 11.78 -6.52
N ASP A 115 -4.70 11.08 -5.44
CA ASP A 115 -3.73 10.62 -4.45
C ASP A 115 -2.65 9.72 -5.08
N ILE A 116 -3.05 8.89 -6.03
CA ILE A 116 -2.15 7.96 -6.72
C ILE A 116 -1.37 8.69 -7.82
N VAL A 117 -2.04 9.54 -8.61
CA VAL A 117 -1.40 10.32 -9.67
C VAL A 117 -0.37 11.30 -9.10
N ASP A 118 -0.62 11.85 -7.91
CA ASP A 118 0.31 12.75 -7.23
C ASP A 118 1.39 12.00 -6.43
N GLY A 119 1.35 10.65 -6.41
CA GLY A 119 2.40 9.80 -5.84
C GLY A 119 2.38 9.72 -4.32
N ASN A 120 1.22 9.88 -3.66
CA ASN A 120 1.12 9.83 -2.20
C ASN A 120 1.57 8.44 -1.68
N PRO A 121 2.69 8.34 -0.94
CA PRO A 121 3.24 7.05 -0.55
C PRO A 121 2.29 6.22 0.32
N LYS A 122 1.65 6.85 1.31
CA LYS A 122 0.76 6.18 2.27
C LYS A 122 -0.46 5.59 1.55
N LEU A 123 -1.10 6.37 0.68
CA LEU A 123 -2.29 5.94 -0.03
C LEU A 123 -1.95 4.93 -1.15
N THR A 124 -0.79 5.06 -1.78
CA THR A 124 -0.28 4.06 -2.75
C THR A 124 -0.02 2.71 -2.08
N LEU A 125 0.64 2.70 -0.92
CA LEU A 125 0.84 1.47 -0.14
C LEU A 125 -0.49 0.86 0.31
N GLY A 126 -1.43 1.69 0.77
CA GLY A 126 -2.78 1.27 1.15
C GLY A 126 -3.56 0.62 -0.01
N LEU A 127 -3.44 1.17 -1.22
CA LEU A 127 -4.05 0.60 -2.42
C LEU A 127 -3.46 -0.77 -2.76
N ILE A 128 -2.13 -0.88 -2.84
CA ILE A 128 -1.47 -2.16 -3.16
C ILE A 128 -1.76 -3.21 -2.10
N TRP A 129 -1.75 -2.83 -0.82
CA TRP A 129 -2.16 -3.71 0.27
C TRP A 129 -3.58 -4.24 0.10
N THR A 130 -4.53 -3.37 -0.24
CA THR A 130 -5.93 -3.74 -0.49
C THR A 130 -6.04 -4.77 -1.63
N ILE A 131 -5.28 -4.56 -2.72
CA ILE A 131 -5.23 -5.49 -3.85
C ILE A 131 -4.64 -6.85 -3.42
N ILE A 132 -3.53 -6.85 -2.68
CA ILE A 132 -2.88 -8.07 -2.17
C ILE A 132 -3.85 -8.88 -1.32
N LEU A 133 -4.50 -8.24 -0.34
CA LEU A 133 -5.44 -8.91 0.56
C LEU A 133 -6.56 -9.59 -0.21
N HIS A 134 -7.16 -8.90 -1.18
CA HIS A 134 -8.25 -9.46 -1.95
C HIS A 134 -7.80 -10.63 -2.84
N PHE A 135 -6.76 -10.44 -3.66
CA PHE A 135 -6.42 -11.44 -4.68
C PHE A 135 -5.56 -12.60 -4.16
N GLN A 136 -4.78 -12.40 -3.09
CA GLN A 136 -3.94 -13.44 -2.54
C GLN A 136 -4.55 -14.10 -1.30
N VAL A 137 -5.13 -13.33 -0.37
CA VAL A 137 -5.60 -13.90 0.90
C VAL A 137 -7.04 -14.40 0.78
N SER A 138 -7.94 -13.69 0.09
CA SER A 138 -9.31 -14.20 -0.12
C SER A 138 -9.33 -15.45 -1.02
N GLY A 139 -8.41 -15.56 -1.98
CA GLY A 139 -8.24 -16.78 -2.78
C GLY A 139 -7.76 -17.97 -1.96
N VAL A 140 -6.75 -17.78 -1.09
CA VAL A 140 -6.29 -18.82 -0.16
C VAL A 140 -7.37 -19.19 0.85
N LEU A 141 -8.10 -18.22 1.41
CA LEU A 141 -9.22 -18.49 2.31
C LEU A 141 -10.32 -19.29 1.60
N PHE A 142 -10.63 -18.99 0.34
CA PHE A 142 -11.60 -19.75 -0.46
C PHE A 142 -11.13 -21.19 -0.71
N ILE A 143 -9.86 -21.39 -1.07
CA ILE A 143 -9.25 -22.73 -1.22
C ILE A 143 -9.30 -23.47 0.12
N CYS A 144 -8.93 -22.83 1.23
CA CYS A 144 -9.01 -23.39 2.57
C CYS A 144 -10.44 -23.74 2.99
N LEU A 145 -11.45 -22.96 2.60
CA LEU A 145 -12.85 -23.28 2.84
C LEU A 145 -13.31 -24.49 2.00
N GLN A 146 -12.86 -24.61 0.74
CA GLN A 146 -13.11 -25.81 -0.07
C GLN A 146 -12.40 -27.04 0.51
N GLU A 147 -11.15 -26.91 0.95
CA GLU A 147 -10.39 -27.98 1.62
C GLU A 147 -10.95 -28.31 3.01
N SER A 148 -11.67 -27.40 3.67
CA SER A 148 -12.34 -27.71 4.95
C SER A 148 -13.49 -28.73 4.83
N MET A 149 -13.92 -29.02 3.60
CA MET A 149 -14.82 -30.14 3.26
C MET A 149 -14.06 -31.47 3.07
N THR A 150 -12.72 -31.46 3.11
CA THR A 150 -11.83 -32.63 3.04
C THR A 150 -10.82 -32.58 4.18
N LYS A 151 -11.13 -33.27 5.29
CA LYS A 151 -10.34 -33.46 6.52
C LYS A 151 -8.82 -33.21 6.38
N ASP A 152 -8.34 -32.00 6.69
CA ASP A 152 -7.04 -31.80 7.35
C ASP A 152 -6.90 -30.37 7.91
N ARG A 153 -6.85 -30.28 9.26
CA ARG A 153 -6.94 -29.04 10.04
C ARG A 153 -5.67 -28.19 10.27
N PRO A 154 -4.41 -28.58 9.97
CA PRO A 154 -3.26 -27.80 10.42
C PRO A 154 -2.95 -26.53 9.57
N LYS A 155 -3.37 -26.47 8.30
CA LYS A 155 -3.02 -25.32 7.42
C LYS A 155 -3.88 -24.07 7.65
N CYS A 156 -5.18 -24.23 7.94
CA CYS A 156 -6.09 -23.11 8.25
C CYS A 156 -5.68 -22.34 9.51
N LEU A 157 -5.16 -23.03 10.53
CA LEU A 157 -4.72 -22.40 11.78
C LEU A 157 -3.50 -21.50 11.56
N TYR A 158 -2.54 -21.94 10.76
CA TYR A 158 -1.33 -21.16 10.47
C TYR A 158 -1.62 -19.87 9.70
N LEU A 159 -2.61 -19.91 8.80
CA LEU A 159 -3.02 -18.74 8.01
C LEU A 159 -3.94 -17.79 8.80
N ALA A 160 -4.80 -18.32 9.66
CA ALA A 160 -5.56 -17.50 10.61
C ALA A 160 -4.62 -16.81 11.61
N GLU A 161 -3.57 -17.48 12.06
CA GLU A 161 -2.51 -16.89 12.88
C GLU A 161 -1.65 -15.88 12.10
N PHE A 162 -1.30 -16.15 10.84
CA PHE A 162 -0.60 -15.19 9.98
C PHE A 162 -1.47 -13.93 9.72
N SER A 163 -2.77 -14.11 9.51
CA SER A 163 -3.74 -13.00 9.38
C SER A 163 -3.89 -12.23 10.69
N LYS A 164 -4.00 -12.90 11.84
CA LYS A 164 -4.01 -12.24 13.16
C LYS A 164 -2.70 -11.51 13.44
N ARG A 165 -1.56 -12.06 13.02
CA ARG A 165 -0.22 -11.46 13.22
C ARG A 165 0.04 -10.29 12.28
N LEU A 166 -0.59 -10.26 11.10
CA LEU A 166 -0.64 -9.09 10.22
C LEU A 166 -1.58 -8.01 10.77
N GLN A 167 -2.74 -8.37 11.35
CA GLN A 167 -3.66 -7.42 11.99
C GLN A 167 -3.14 -6.84 13.31
N MET A 168 -2.36 -7.59 14.09
CA MET A 168 -1.76 -7.09 15.34
C MET A 168 -0.65 -6.05 15.11
N ASN A 169 -0.20 -5.85 13.87
CA ASN A 169 0.83 -4.86 13.53
C ASN A 169 0.25 -3.61 12.84
N THR A 170 -1.08 -3.51 12.74
CA THR A 170 -1.82 -2.42 12.06
C THR A 170 -2.67 -1.58 13.01
N SER A 171 -2.15 -1.19 14.18
CA SER A 171 -2.75 -0.15 15.02
C SER A 171 -2.51 1.27 14.46
N TRP A 172 -2.56 1.46 13.13
CA TRP A 172 -2.24 2.71 12.44
C TRP A 172 -3.41 3.28 11.62
N VAL A 173 -4.65 2.95 11.98
CA VAL A 173 -5.86 3.51 11.36
C VAL A 173 -6.78 4.17 12.39
N ASP A 174 -6.23 4.61 13.53
CA ASP A 174 -6.82 5.65 14.38
C ASP A 174 -5.85 6.82 14.46
#